data_AF-A0A0M8TM94-F1
#
_entry.id   AF-A0A0M8TM94-F1
#
_cell.length_a   1.000
_cell.length_b   1.000
_cell.length_c   1.000
_cell.angle_alpha   90.00
_cell.angle_beta   90.00
_cell.angle_gamma   90.00
#
_symmetry.space_group_name_H-M   'P 1'
#
loop_
_entity.id
_entity.type
_entity.pdbx_description
1 polymer ?
#
loop_
_entity_poly.entity_id
_entity_poly.type
_entity_poly.pdbx_seq_one_letter_code
_entity_poly.pdbx_strand_id
1 'polypeptide(L)'
;MSGPEEHRVVHTLKVSAPARRLYELVARAEHWPAVFEPTVHVRMLERGPGTERFQIWARVAGQVKAWTSRRTLDPDALRVTFRQERTQPPIASMGGSWEFRGDGQITEVVLTHDFAAVDEAALPGLREALDANSERELAALARLAEQPYPVEELLFTFEDTLEVPSGDDAYAFIDRSDLWPDRLPHVGKVTLTEEAAGAGSPGVQDMTMETVTADGSTHTTRSIRLCFPGESIVYKQLVPPALLIGHSGAWLFDRATVTARHTVVIDPTRIEEVLGKGKTVADARVYLREALGANSRATLSHAAAAAARPAP
;
A
#
# COMPACT_ATOMS: atom_id res chain seq x y z
N MET A 1 22.14 -24.39 -25.70
CA MET A 1 20.73 -24.20 -25.37
C MET A 1 20.43 -22.73 -25.54
N SER A 2 19.47 -22.38 -26.41
CA SER A 2 18.94 -21.01 -26.50
C SER A 2 18.33 -20.63 -25.15
N GLY A 3 18.52 -19.39 -24.70
CA GLY A 3 17.87 -18.89 -23.48
C GLY A 3 16.34 -18.87 -23.63
N PRO A 4 15.61 -18.59 -22.54
CA PRO A 4 14.15 -18.43 -22.59
C PRO A 4 13.75 -17.36 -23.60
N GLU A 5 12.67 -17.58 -24.36
CA GLU A 5 12.13 -16.59 -25.31
C GLU A 5 11.60 -15.36 -24.55
N GLU A 6 11.92 -14.17 -25.04
CA GLU A 6 11.46 -12.91 -24.45
C GLU A 6 10.15 -12.47 -25.11
N HIS A 7 9.13 -12.26 -24.29
CA HIS A 7 7.81 -11.80 -24.70
C HIS A 7 7.61 -10.35 -24.30
N ARG A 8 6.82 -9.62 -25.10
CA ARG A 8 6.50 -8.22 -24.86
C ARG A 8 5.01 -7.99 -24.91
N VAL A 9 4.52 -7.22 -23.93
CA VAL A 9 3.12 -6.75 -23.87
C VAL A 9 3.11 -5.25 -23.63
N VAL A 10 2.15 -4.55 -24.24
CA VAL A 10 2.00 -3.09 -24.13
C VAL A 10 0.56 -2.76 -23.82
N HIS A 11 0.35 -1.98 -22.75
CA HIS A 11 -0.93 -1.40 -22.38
C HIS A 11 -0.86 0.12 -22.52
N THR A 12 -1.93 0.70 -23.04
CA THR A 12 -2.03 2.15 -23.24
C THR A 12 -3.32 2.67 -22.66
N LEU A 13 -3.27 3.82 -21.98
CA LEU A 13 -4.46 4.53 -21.50
C LEU A 13 -4.31 6.03 -21.75
N LYS A 14 -5.35 6.66 -22.30
CA LYS A 14 -5.45 8.13 -22.36
C LYS A 14 -6.09 8.64 -21.08
N VAL A 15 -5.42 9.58 -20.42
CA VAL A 15 -5.83 10.14 -19.13
C VAL A 15 -5.93 11.65 -19.24
N SER A 16 -7.00 12.23 -18.71
CA SER A 16 -7.23 13.68 -18.70
C SER A 16 -6.46 14.37 -17.56
N ALA A 17 -5.13 14.25 -17.60
CA ALA A 17 -4.22 14.87 -16.66
C ALA A 17 -2.87 15.20 -17.31
N PRO A 18 -2.12 16.21 -16.80
CA PRO A 18 -0.76 16.49 -17.27
C PRO A 18 0.21 15.31 -17.04
N ALA A 19 1.10 15.07 -18.00
CA ALA A 19 2.03 13.92 -17.97
C ALA A 19 2.92 13.89 -16.73
N ARG A 20 3.36 15.08 -16.28
CA ARG A 20 4.15 15.26 -15.06
C ARG A 20 3.46 14.73 -13.80
N ARG A 21 2.15 14.92 -13.68
CA ARG A 21 1.35 14.45 -12.54
C ARG A 21 1.32 12.93 -12.47
N LEU A 22 1.11 12.28 -13.61
CA LEU A 22 1.10 10.81 -13.74
C LEU A 22 2.49 10.21 -13.48
N TYR A 23 3.52 10.84 -14.04
CA TYR A 23 4.91 10.46 -13.79
C TYR A 23 5.23 10.47 -12.29
N GLU A 24 4.84 11.51 -11.56
CA GLU A 24 5.14 11.64 -10.13
C GLU A 24 4.46 10.58 -9.27
N LEU A 25 3.24 10.16 -9.62
CA LEU A 25 2.54 9.06 -8.95
C LEU A 25 3.30 7.74 -9.10
N VAL A 26 3.81 7.44 -10.30
CA VAL A 26 4.63 6.24 -10.52
C VAL A 26 6.03 6.39 -9.91
N ALA A 27 6.63 7.58 -9.99
CA ALA A 27 7.96 7.86 -9.46
C ALA A 27 8.04 7.77 -7.93
N ARG A 28 6.94 7.85 -7.18
CA ARG A 28 6.94 7.74 -5.70
C ARG A 28 6.49 6.36 -5.23
N ALA A 29 7.39 5.37 -5.30
CA ALA A 29 7.07 3.97 -4.96
C ALA A 29 6.62 3.76 -3.51
N GLU A 30 7.08 4.62 -2.59
CA GLU A 30 6.64 4.61 -1.18
C GLU A 30 5.13 4.84 -0.99
N HIS A 31 4.45 5.48 -1.95
CA HIS A 31 3.00 5.71 -1.90
C HIS A 31 2.19 4.63 -2.62
N TRP A 32 2.85 3.73 -3.36
CA TRP A 32 2.17 2.67 -4.10
C TRP A 32 1.23 1.81 -3.25
N PRO A 33 1.54 1.48 -1.97
CA PRO A 33 0.59 0.77 -1.11
C PRO A 33 -0.78 1.46 -0.95
N ALA A 34 -0.83 2.80 -0.99
CA ALA A 34 -2.08 3.54 -0.92
C ALA A 34 -2.71 3.77 -2.31
N VAL A 35 -1.91 3.81 -3.38
CA VAL A 35 -2.36 4.13 -4.75
C VAL A 35 -2.74 2.88 -5.55
N PHE A 36 -1.88 1.87 -5.59
CA PHE A 36 -2.04 0.69 -6.43
C PHE A 36 -2.62 -0.48 -5.63
N GLU A 37 -3.81 -0.93 -6.02
CA GLU A 37 -4.56 -2.03 -5.37
C GLU A 37 -3.70 -3.27 -5.06
N PRO A 38 -2.84 -3.77 -5.97
CA PRO A 38 -2.04 -4.97 -5.72
C PRO A 38 -0.93 -4.75 -4.69
N THR A 39 -0.33 -3.57 -4.64
CA THR A 39 0.86 -3.31 -3.82
C THR A 39 0.48 -3.24 -2.34
N VAL A 40 1.05 -4.09 -1.50
CA VAL A 40 0.85 -4.11 -0.04
C VAL A 40 1.92 -3.29 0.67
N HIS A 41 3.17 -3.41 0.26
CA HIS A 41 4.28 -2.69 0.88
C HIS A 41 5.43 -2.48 -0.11
N VAL A 42 6.16 -1.38 0.07
CA VAL A 42 7.43 -1.10 -0.59
C VAL A 42 8.45 -0.72 0.47
N ARG A 43 9.58 -1.44 0.49
CA ARG A 43 10.74 -1.16 1.34
C ARG A 43 11.88 -0.69 0.45
N MET A 44 12.27 0.56 0.60
CA MET A 44 13.42 1.11 -0.13
C MET A 44 14.71 0.47 0.38
N LEU A 45 15.55 0.01 -0.55
CA LEU A 45 16.84 -0.61 -0.25
C LEU A 45 17.99 0.34 -0.59
N GLU A 46 17.90 1.03 -1.74
CA GLU A 46 18.89 2.01 -2.19
C GLU A 46 18.22 3.15 -2.94
N ARG A 47 18.73 4.37 -2.74
CA ARG A 47 18.41 5.56 -3.54
C ARG A 47 19.70 6.16 -4.08
N GLY A 48 19.74 6.38 -5.38
CA GLY A 48 20.82 7.07 -6.07
C GLY A 48 20.27 8.09 -7.06
N PRO A 49 21.15 8.88 -7.71
CA PRO A 49 20.73 9.84 -8.73
C PRO A 49 20.00 9.13 -9.88
N GLY A 50 18.69 9.36 -10.02
CA GLY A 50 17.88 8.76 -11.07
C GLY A 50 17.72 7.24 -10.99
N THR A 51 18.15 6.58 -9.91
CA THR A 51 18.04 5.12 -9.78
C THR A 51 17.60 4.73 -8.38
N GLU A 52 16.77 3.70 -8.29
CA GLU A 52 16.33 3.18 -6.99
C GLU A 52 16.24 1.67 -7.01
N ARG A 53 16.50 1.07 -5.85
CA ARG A 53 16.23 -0.35 -5.59
C ARG A 53 15.29 -0.47 -4.40
N PHE A 54 14.26 -1.29 -4.54
CA PHE A 54 13.30 -1.55 -3.47
C PHE A 54 12.82 -2.99 -3.49
N GLN A 55 12.45 -3.51 -2.32
CA GLN A 55 11.67 -4.72 -2.19
C GLN A 55 10.19 -4.34 -2.19
N ILE A 56 9.37 -5.09 -2.91
CA ILE A 56 7.93 -4.88 -3.00
C ILE A 56 7.21 -6.16 -2.61
N TRP A 57 6.11 -6.01 -1.89
CA TRP A 57 5.15 -7.06 -1.59
C TRP A 57 3.84 -6.69 -2.26
N ALA A 58 3.28 -7.59 -3.05
CA ALA A 58 2.03 -7.37 -3.75
C ALA A 58 1.15 -8.62 -3.76
N ARG A 59 -0.15 -8.40 -3.87
CA ARG A 59 -1.14 -9.46 -4.01
C ARG A 59 -1.17 -9.93 -5.46
N VAL A 60 -0.86 -11.20 -5.69
CA VAL A 60 -0.90 -11.84 -7.01
C VAL A 60 -1.70 -13.12 -6.86
N ALA A 61 -2.80 -13.24 -7.62
CA ALA A 61 -3.74 -14.37 -7.54
C ALA A 61 -4.20 -14.72 -6.11
N GLY A 62 -4.43 -13.69 -5.29
CA GLY A 62 -4.92 -13.84 -3.91
C GLY A 62 -3.83 -14.07 -2.85
N GLN A 63 -2.59 -14.32 -3.23
CA GLN A 63 -1.46 -14.52 -2.32
C GLN A 63 -0.54 -13.30 -2.28
N VAL A 64 0.14 -13.07 -1.16
CA VAL A 64 1.20 -12.06 -1.10
C VAL A 64 2.49 -12.65 -1.64
N LYS A 65 3.05 -12.00 -2.67
CA LYS A 65 4.37 -12.32 -3.23
C LYS A 65 5.32 -11.16 -3.04
N ALA A 66 6.61 -11.45 -2.96
CA ALA A 66 7.64 -10.44 -2.78
C ALA A 66 8.76 -10.59 -3.81
N TRP A 67 9.29 -9.46 -4.28
CA TRP A 67 10.46 -9.42 -5.15
C TRP A 67 11.24 -8.12 -4.97
N THR A 68 12.48 -8.10 -5.46
CA THR A 68 13.31 -6.89 -5.52
C THR A 68 13.24 -6.31 -6.92
N SER A 69 12.97 -5.00 -7.01
CA SER A 69 12.94 -4.25 -8.26
C SER A 69 14.03 -3.17 -8.25
N ARG A 70 14.69 -3.00 -9.38
CA ARG A 70 15.54 -1.84 -9.67
C ARG A 70 14.86 -1.01 -10.74
N ARG A 71 14.86 0.30 -10.56
CA ARG A 71 14.31 1.24 -11.55
C ARG A 71 15.25 2.40 -11.85
N THR A 72 15.12 2.92 -13.07
CA THR A 72 15.73 4.19 -13.49
C THR A 72 14.61 5.18 -13.76
N LEU A 73 14.73 6.36 -13.17
CA LEU A 73 13.78 7.46 -13.26
C LEU A 73 14.39 8.55 -14.15
N ASP A 74 13.69 8.89 -15.22
CA ASP A 74 14.02 9.99 -16.13
C ASP A 74 12.91 11.05 -16.03
N PRO A 75 13.10 12.08 -15.18
CA PRO A 75 12.08 13.11 -14.97
C PRO A 75 11.95 14.08 -16.14
N ASP A 76 12.95 14.17 -17.02
CA ASP A 76 12.94 15.07 -18.17
C ASP A 76 12.23 14.41 -19.35
N ALA A 77 12.47 13.11 -19.58
CA ALA A 77 11.77 12.32 -20.58
C ALA A 77 10.42 11.75 -20.10
N LEU A 78 10.05 11.97 -18.83
CA LEU A 78 8.88 11.39 -18.17
C LEU A 78 8.80 9.88 -18.40
N ARG A 79 9.88 9.17 -18.04
CA ARG A 79 10.02 7.73 -18.25
C ARG A 79 10.53 7.05 -16.98
N VAL A 80 9.98 5.88 -16.68
CA VAL A 80 10.50 5.00 -15.62
C VAL A 80 10.74 3.63 -16.24
N THR A 81 11.98 3.14 -16.18
CA THR A 81 12.30 1.75 -16.54
C THR A 81 12.45 0.93 -15.27
N PHE A 82 12.05 -0.33 -15.30
CA PHE A 82 12.14 -1.21 -14.13
C PHE A 82 12.52 -2.64 -14.52
N ARG A 83 13.17 -3.33 -13.59
CA ARG A 83 13.58 -4.72 -13.74
C ARG A 83 13.48 -5.44 -12.40
N GLN A 84 12.87 -6.62 -12.39
CA GLN A 84 12.94 -7.53 -11.25
C GLN A 84 14.34 -8.16 -11.20
N GLU A 85 15.08 -7.97 -10.11
CA GLU A 85 16.46 -8.48 -9.99
C GLU A 85 16.53 -9.97 -9.69
N ARG A 86 15.56 -10.48 -8.92
CA ARG A 86 15.44 -11.90 -8.58
C ARG A 86 14.00 -12.32 -8.82
N THR A 87 13.79 -13.05 -9.90
CA THR A 87 12.50 -13.66 -10.21
C THR A 87 12.39 -15.02 -9.53
N GLN A 88 11.17 -15.53 -9.42
CA GLN A 88 10.90 -16.89 -8.96
C GLN A 88 10.11 -17.62 -10.06
N PRO A 89 10.31 -18.94 -10.23
CA PRO A 89 9.48 -19.72 -11.14
C PRO A 89 7.98 -19.44 -10.92
N PRO A 90 7.18 -19.31 -11.99
CA PRO A 90 7.55 -19.62 -13.38
C PRO A 90 8.25 -18.47 -14.15
N ILE A 91 8.56 -17.34 -13.52
CA ILE A 91 9.14 -16.17 -14.19
C ILE A 91 10.67 -16.32 -14.29
N ALA A 92 11.20 -16.29 -15.52
CA ALA A 92 12.64 -16.28 -15.79
C ALA A 92 13.20 -14.84 -15.82
N SER A 93 12.44 -13.89 -16.36
CA SER A 93 12.78 -12.47 -16.34
C SER A 93 11.49 -11.64 -16.33
N MET A 94 11.56 -10.44 -15.74
CA MET A 94 10.43 -9.50 -15.71
C MET A 94 10.94 -8.08 -15.60
N GLY A 95 10.41 -7.19 -16.42
CA GLY A 95 10.53 -5.74 -16.22
C GLY A 95 9.77 -5.01 -17.31
N GLY A 96 10.18 -3.78 -17.58
CA GLY A 96 9.43 -2.95 -18.49
C GLY A 96 9.70 -1.46 -18.35
N SER A 97 8.75 -0.68 -18.85
CA SER A 97 8.79 0.77 -18.75
C SER A 97 7.42 1.43 -18.70
N TRP A 98 7.35 2.52 -17.96
CA TRP A 98 6.30 3.52 -17.99
C TRP A 98 6.79 4.71 -18.83
N GLU A 99 5.96 5.17 -19.76
CA GLU A 99 6.19 6.39 -20.54
C GLU A 99 4.92 7.25 -20.51
N PHE A 100 5.09 8.55 -20.26
CA PHE A 100 3.98 9.50 -20.18
C PHE A 100 4.11 10.49 -21.33
N ARG A 101 3.30 10.32 -22.37
CA ARG A 101 3.41 11.06 -23.63
C ARG A 101 2.30 12.09 -23.74
N GLY A 102 2.67 13.37 -23.84
CA GLY A 102 1.74 14.48 -23.99
C GLY A 102 2.32 15.78 -23.44
N ASP A 103 1.91 16.90 -24.01
CA ASP A 103 2.35 18.25 -23.66
C ASP A 103 1.22 19.13 -23.08
N GLY A 104 0.03 18.56 -22.89
CA GLY A 104 -1.17 19.27 -22.48
C GLY A 104 -1.97 18.57 -21.36
N GLN A 105 -3.30 18.67 -21.44
CA GLN A 105 -4.22 18.13 -20.43
C GLN A 105 -4.62 16.67 -20.68
N ILE A 106 -4.17 16.09 -21.78
CA ILE A 106 -4.39 14.67 -22.10
C ILE A 106 -3.04 14.02 -22.26
N THR A 107 -2.81 12.94 -21.52
CA THR A 107 -1.58 12.15 -21.57
C THR A 107 -1.91 10.74 -22.04
N GLU A 108 -1.13 10.21 -22.97
CA GLU A 108 -1.07 8.78 -23.25
C GLU A 108 -0.05 8.13 -22.30
N VAL A 109 -0.53 7.28 -21.40
CA VAL A 109 0.29 6.44 -20.54
C VAL A 109 0.57 5.14 -21.27
N VAL A 110 1.85 4.80 -21.45
CA VAL A 110 2.29 3.55 -22.07
C VAL A 110 3.02 2.71 -21.05
N LEU A 111 2.45 1.56 -20.70
CA LEU A 111 3.06 0.55 -19.82
C LEU A 111 3.49 -0.63 -20.69
N THR A 112 4.80 -0.79 -20.86
CA THR A 112 5.41 -1.95 -21.51
C THR A 112 5.89 -2.93 -20.45
N HIS A 113 5.63 -4.22 -20.66
CA HIS A 113 6.28 -5.32 -19.98
C HIS A 113 7.10 -6.14 -20.96
N ASP A 114 8.30 -6.52 -20.55
CA ASP A 114 9.13 -7.53 -21.20
C ASP A 114 9.48 -8.62 -20.18
N PHE A 115 9.17 -9.87 -20.53
CA PHE A 115 9.23 -11.00 -19.61
C PHE A 115 9.51 -12.31 -20.34
N ALA A 116 10.07 -13.27 -19.60
CA ALA A 116 10.26 -14.64 -20.08
C ALA A 116 9.83 -15.62 -18.99
N ALA A 117 9.38 -16.80 -19.40
CA ALA A 117 9.03 -17.88 -18.49
C ALA A 117 10.13 -18.95 -18.46
N VAL A 118 10.28 -19.64 -17.32
CA VAL A 118 11.16 -20.82 -17.22
C VAL A 118 10.58 -21.99 -18.01
N ASP A 119 9.25 -22.08 -18.07
CA ASP A 119 8.48 -23.06 -18.82
C ASP A 119 7.39 -22.34 -19.65
N GLU A 120 7.36 -22.59 -20.95
CA GLU A 120 6.38 -22.01 -21.86
C GLU A 120 4.94 -22.34 -21.49
N ALA A 121 4.69 -23.48 -20.83
CA ALA A 121 3.36 -23.85 -20.35
C ALA A 121 2.77 -22.83 -19.35
N ALA A 122 3.62 -22.03 -18.68
CA ALA A 122 3.19 -21.00 -17.75
C ALA A 122 2.88 -19.64 -18.42
N LEU A 123 3.24 -19.44 -19.69
CA LEU A 123 3.09 -18.16 -20.39
C LEU A 123 1.64 -17.66 -20.45
N PRO A 124 0.62 -18.48 -20.74
CA PRO A 124 -0.76 -18.00 -20.80
C PRO A 124 -1.22 -17.38 -19.48
N GLY A 125 -0.96 -18.07 -18.36
CA GLY A 125 -1.34 -17.58 -17.02
C GLY A 125 -0.52 -16.37 -16.57
N LEU A 126 0.77 -16.31 -16.93
CA LEU A 126 1.59 -15.12 -16.68
C LEU A 126 1.07 -13.90 -17.43
N ARG A 127 0.67 -14.08 -18.70
CA ARG A 127 0.11 -13.01 -19.52
C ARG A 127 -1.21 -12.51 -18.98
N GLU A 128 -2.13 -13.42 -18.64
CA GLU A 128 -3.42 -13.04 -18.04
C GLU A 128 -3.24 -12.27 -16.73
N ALA A 129 -2.33 -12.72 -15.86
CA ALA A 129 -2.03 -12.03 -14.61
C ALA A 129 -1.41 -10.63 -14.84
N LEU A 130 -0.52 -10.50 -15.82
CA LEU A 130 0.09 -9.22 -16.22
C LEU A 130 -0.95 -8.25 -16.78
N ASP A 131 -1.82 -8.72 -17.67
CA ASP A 131 -2.85 -7.91 -18.31
C ASP A 131 -3.82 -7.37 -17.25
N ALA A 132 -4.33 -8.25 -16.38
CA ALA A 132 -5.22 -7.87 -15.28
C ALA A 132 -4.56 -6.89 -14.29
N ASN A 133 -3.28 -7.06 -13.97
CA ASN A 133 -2.55 -6.14 -13.09
C ASN A 133 -2.33 -4.78 -13.75
N SER A 134 -1.93 -4.77 -15.03
CA SER A 134 -1.66 -3.56 -15.81
C SER A 134 -2.91 -2.68 -15.93
N GLU A 135 -4.07 -3.27 -16.22
CA GLU A 135 -5.34 -2.55 -16.30
C GLU A 135 -5.72 -1.89 -14.97
N ARG A 136 -5.54 -2.61 -13.85
CA ARG A 136 -5.85 -2.09 -12.51
C ARG A 136 -4.93 -0.94 -12.12
N GLU A 137 -3.63 -1.04 -12.42
CA GLU A 137 -2.66 0.01 -12.14
C GLU A 137 -2.93 1.26 -12.97
N LEU A 138 -3.17 1.11 -14.28
CA LEU A 138 -3.53 2.23 -15.16
C LEU A 138 -4.82 2.91 -14.72
N ALA A 139 -5.85 2.13 -14.35
CA ALA A 139 -7.11 2.68 -13.85
C ALA A 139 -6.92 3.41 -12.50
N ALA A 140 -6.05 2.93 -11.61
CA ALA A 140 -5.75 3.60 -10.35
C ALA A 140 -5.03 4.94 -10.57
N LEU A 141 -4.08 4.98 -11.51
CA LEU A 141 -3.41 6.22 -11.93
C LEU A 141 -4.42 7.24 -12.46
N ALA A 142 -5.28 6.83 -13.40
CA ALA A 142 -6.28 7.72 -13.99
C ALA A 142 -7.23 8.28 -12.93
N ARG A 143 -7.79 7.41 -12.07
CA ARG A 143 -8.72 7.81 -11.01
C ARG A 143 -8.18 8.92 -10.11
N LEU A 144 -6.89 8.89 -9.77
CA LEU A 144 -6.26 9.90 -8.92
C LEU A 144 -5.80 11.13 -9.72
N ALA A 145 -5.23 10.92 -10.91
CA ALA A 145 -4.66 12.00 -11.70
C ALA A 145 -5.71 12.93 -12.31
N GLU A 146 -6.90 12.40 -12.64
CA GLU A 146 -8.02 13.15 -13.24
C GLU A 146 -8.82 13.95 -12.21
N GLN A 147 -8.49 13.86 -10.92
CA GLN A 147 -9.13 14.68 -9.91
C GLN A 147 -8.82 16.17 -10.14
N PRO A 148 -9.79 17.06 -9.90
CA PRO A 148 -9.60 18.50 -10.08
C PRO A 148 -8.68 19.12 -9.01
N TYR A 149 -8.24 18.32 -8.04
CA TYR A 149 -7.36 18.73 -6.95
C TYR A 149 -5.91 18.34 -7.24
N PRO A 150 -4.94 19.07 -6.68
CA PRO A 150 -3.55 18.62 -6.62
C PRO A 150 -3.44 17.27 -5.91
N VAL A 151 -2.52 16.42 -6.36
CA VAL A 151 -2.35 15.06 -5.81
C VAL A 151 -1.97 15.13 -4.33
N GLU A 152 -1.15 16.10 -3.93
CA GLU A 152 -0.70 16.34 -2.56
C GLU A 152 -1.83 16.74 -1.59
N GLU A 153 -2.94 17.26 -2.11
CA GLU A 153 -4.13 17.53 -1.30
C GLU A 153 -4.91 16.24 -1.02
N LEU A 154 -4.86 15.27 -1.94
CA LEU A 154 -5.58 14.01 -1.83
C LEU A 154 -4.77 12.88 -1.20
N LEU A 155 -3.47 12.83 -1.47
CA LEU A 155 -2.52 11.82 -1.05
C LEU A 155 -1.51 12.42 -0.08
N PHE A 156 -1.56 11.99 1.18
CA PHE A 156 -0.68 12.49 2.22
C PHE A 156 -0.42 11.44 3.30
N THR A 157 0.67 11.66 4.03
CA THR A 157 1.12 10.81 5.14
C THR A 157 1.17 11.62 6.43
N PHE A 158 0.82 10.98 7.54
CA PHE A 158 1.00 11.53 8.89
C PHE A 158 1.30 10.43 9.89
N GLU A 159 1.85 10.83 11.03
CA GLU A 159 2.34 9.92 12.06
C GLU A 159 1.94 10.40 13.47
N ASP A 160 1.74 9.44 14.36
CA ASP A 160 1.66 9.65 15.81
C ASP A 160 2.66 8.73 16.50
N THR A 161 3.46 9.26 17.42
CA THR A 161 4.46 8.50 18.18
C THR A 161 4.13 8.57 19.66
N LEU A 162 4.16 7.43 20.34
CA LEU A 162 3.92 7.30 21.77
C LEU A 162 5.08 6.55 22.44
N GLU A 163 5.42 7.00 23.64
CA GLU A 163 6.32 6.27 24.53
C GLU A 163 5.61 5.00 25.04
N VAL A 164 6.35 3.91 25.09
CA VAL A 164 5.90 2.62 25.62
C VAL A 164 6.94 2.06 26.57
N PRO A 165 6.53 1.27 27.59
CA PRO A 165 7.48 0.60 28.47
C PRO A 165 8.42 -0.37 27.74
N SER A 166 7.93 -0.98 26.65
CA SER A 166 8.59 -2.04 25.90
C SER A 166 8.05 -2.08 24.47
N GLY A 167 8.92 -1.88 23.49
CA GLY A 167 8.60 -2.02 22.07
C GLY A 167 8.16 -3.43 21.69
N ASP A 168 8.80 -4.46 22.28
CA ASP A 168 8.50 -5.86 22.01
C ASP A 168 7.10 -6.26 22.52
N ASP A 169 6.72 -5.79 23.71
CA ASP A 169 5.38 -6.04 24.26
C ASP A 169 4.30 -5.30 23.47
N ALA A 170 4.61 -4.08 23.02
CA ALA A 170 3.72 -3.34 22.13
C ALA A 170 3.57 -4.04 20.77
N TYR A 171 4.65 -4.58 20.20
CA TYR A 171 4.59 -5.42 19.00
C TYR A 171 3.67 -6.61 19.21
N ALA A 172 3.87 -7.38 20.29
CA ALA A 172 3.07 -8.55 20.60
C ALA A 172 1.58 -8.22 20.79
N PHE A 173 1.27 -7.05 21.36
CA PHE A 173 -0.10 -6.56 21.50
C PHE A 173 -0.76 -6.27 20.15
N ILE A 174 -0.06 -5.59 19.24
CA ILE A 174 -0.58 -5.17 17.93
C ILE A 174 -0.66 -6.36 16.95
N ASP A 175 0.33 -7.25 17.00
CA ASP A 175 0.39 -8.47 16.19
C ASP A 175 -0.79 -9.40 16.50
N ARG A 176 -1.11 -9.58 17.79
CA ARG A 176 -2.25 -10.38 18.25
C ARG A 176 -3.58 -9.62 18.17
N SER A 177 -3.94 -9.21 16.97
CA SER A 177 -5.19 -8.50 16.68
C SER A 177 -6.43 -9.36 16.85
N ASP A 178 -6.30 -10.67 16.80
CA ASP A 178 -7.35 -11.62 17.15
C ASP A 178 -7.87 -11.42 18.58
N LEU A 179 -7.03 -10.88 19.48
CA LEU A 179 -7.38 -10.60 20.88
C LEU A 179 -7.87 -9.16 21.10
N TRP A 180 -7.94 -8.33 20.06
CA TRP A 180 -8.39 -6.95 20.19
C TRP A 180 -9.84 -6.79 20.68
N PRO A 181 -10.82 -7.65 20.34
CA PRO A 181 -12.17 -7.53 20.89
C PRO A 181 -12.21 -7.56 22.43
N ASP A 182 -11.28 -8.27 23.06
CA ASP A 182 -11.18 -8.35 24.53
C ASP A 182 -10.30 -7.23 25.13
N ARG A 183 -9.53 -6.51 24.30
CA ARG A 183 -8.49 -5.56 24.74
C ARG A 183 -8.80 -4.11 24.39
N LEU A 184 -9.57 -3.88 23.34
CA LEU A 184 -9.86 -2.56 22.76
C LEU A 184 -11.38 -2.31 22.79
N PRO A 185 -11.87 -1.36 23.60
CA PRO A 185 -13.32 -1.12 23.75
C PRO A 185 -14.06 -0.75 22.46
N HIS A 186 -13.34 -0.24 21.46
CA HIS A 186 -13.91 0.17 20.18
C HIS A 186 -13.91 -0.94 19.13
N VAL A 187 -13.36 -2.13 19.43
CA VAL A 187 -13.29 -3.26 18.51
C VAL A 187 -14.38 -4.27 18.88
N GLY A 188 -15.37 -4.44 18.00
CA GLY A 188 -16.45 -5.39 18.22
C GLY A 188 -16.06 -6.82 17.84
N LYS A 189 -15.34 -6.99 16.73
CA LYS A 189 -14.96 -8.31 16.20
C LYS A 189 -13.71 -8.24 15.34
N VAL A 190 -12.90 -9.30 15.41
CA VAL A 190 -11.79 -9.54 14.47
C VAL A 190 -11.87 -10.96 13.93
N THR A 191 -11.74 -11.10 12.61
CA THR A 191 -11.44 -12.38 11.94
C THR A 191 -10.04 -12.27 11.36
N LEU A 192 -9.14 -13.18 11.77
CA LEU A 192 -7.73 -13.18 11.38
C LEU A 192 -7.36 -14.53 10.75
N THR A 193 -6.79 -14.50 9.56
CA THR A 193 -6.08 -15.64 8.95
C THR A 193 -4.61 -15.28 8.86
N GLU A 194 -3.71 -16.21 9.20
CA GLU A 194 -2.28 -15.95 9.24
C GLU A 194 -1.47 -17.05 8.53
N GLU A 195 -0.51 -16.61 7.73
CA GLU A 195 0.62 -17.40 7.27
C GLU A 195 1.86 -16.97 8.08
N ALA A 196 2.45 -17.92 8.81
CA ALA A 196 3.56 -17.63 9.70
C ALA A 196 4.79 -17.10 8.97
N ALA A 197 5.57 -16.28 9.65
CA ALA A 197 6.84 -15.78 9.15
C ALA A 197 7.80 -16.93 8.80
N GLY A 198 8.47 -16.80 7.65
CA GLY A 198 9.53 -17.72 7.21
C GLY A 198 10.92 -17.15 7.47
N ALA A 199 11.97 -17.93 7.20
CA ALA A 199 13.35 -17.43 7.25
C ALA A 199 13.54 -16.27 6.26
N GLY A 200 13.58 -15.04 6.77
CA GLY A 200 13.74 -13.82 5.96
C GLY A 200 12.45 -13.29 5.29
N SER A 201 11.28 -13.84 5.62
CA SER A 201 9.97 -13.37 5.13
C SER A 201 9.07 -12.94 6.29
N PRO A 202 8.31 -11.83 6.16
CA PRO A 202 7.37 -11.44 7.19
C PRO A 202 6.23 -12.47 7.33
N GLY A 203 5.59 -12.48 8.50
CA GLY A 203 4.28 -13.12 8.63
C GLY A 203 3.26 -12.35 7.79
N VAL A 204 2.29 -13.05 7.22
CA VAL A 204 1.23 -12.44 6.40
C VAL A 204 -0.10 -12.67 7.09
N GLN A 205 -0.84 -11.60 7.35
CA GLN A 205 -2.12 -11.65 8.00
C GLN A 205 -3.21 -11.03 7.12
N ASP A 206 -4.34 -11.70 6.99
CA ASP A 206 -5.59 -11.17 6.44
C ASP A 206 -6.55 -10.92 7.59
N MET A 207 -6.74 -9.64 7.90
CA MET A 207 -7.50 -9.19 9.06
C MET A 207 -8.76 -8.46 8.60
N THR A 208 -9.93 -8.96 9.00
CA THR A 208 -11.19 -8.23 8.93
C THR A 208 -11.59 -7.79 10.33
N MET A 209 -11.87 -6.50 10.51
CA MET A 209 -12.17 -5.89 11.80
C MET A 209 -13.47 -5.09 11.72
N GLU A 210 -14.33 -5.26 12.72
CA GLU A 210 -15.52 -4.44 12.95
C GLU A 210 -15.23 -3.47 14.10
N THR A 211 -15.29 -2.17 13.80
CA THR A 211 -15.15 -1.09 14.78
C THR A 211 -16.52 -0.56 15.15
N VAL A 212 -16.77 -0.36 16.44
CA VAL A 212 -18.00 0.26 16.97
C VAL A 212 -17.71 1.74 17.21
N THR A 213 -18.48 2.62 16.57
CA THR A 213 -18.38 4.07 16.77
C THR A 213 -19.21 4.53 17.97
N ALA A 214 -19.00 5.78 18.37
CA ALA A 214 -19.68 6.37 19.54
C ALA A 214 -21.21 6.44 19.39
N ASP A 215 -21.73 6.47 18.16
CA ASP A 215 -23.16 6.42 17.84
C ASP A 215 -23.74 4.99 17.79
N GLY A 216 -22.92 3.98 18.07
CA GLY A 216 -23.29 2.57 18.05
C GLY A 216 -23.31 1.92 16.67
N SER A 217 -22.99 2.66 15.60
CA SER A 217 -22.84 2.05 14.28
C SER A 217 -21.56 1.22 14.18
N THR A 218 -21.54 0.28 13.22
CA THR A 218 -20.44 -0.64 13.01
C THR A 218 -19.80 -0.41 11.65
N HIS A 219 -18.48 -0.26 11.61
CA HIS A 219 -17.72 -0.16 10.37
C HIS A 219 -16.80 -1.36 10.21
N THR A 220 -16.96 -2.07 9.10
CA THR A 220 -16.08 -3.17 8.72
C THR A 220 -14.93 -2.66 7.87
N THR A 221 -13.71 -3.02 8.25
CA THR A 221 -12.50 -2.84 7.44
C THR A 221 -11.85 -4.18 7.21
N ARG A 222 -11.14 -4.32 6.09
CA ARG A 222 -10.30 -5.50 5.82
C ARG A 222 -8.92 -5.04 5.39
N SER A 223 -7.88 -5.66 5.92
CA SER A 223 -6.50 -5.33 5.64
C SER A 223 -5.63 -6.56 5.48
N ILE A 224 -4.63 -6.46 4.59
CA ILE A 224 -3.47 -7.35 4.60
C ILE A 224 -2.38 -6.68 5.42
N ARG A 225 -1.79 -7.42 6.36
CA ARG A 225 -0.65 -6.97 7.18
C ARG A 225 0.57 -7.84 6.92
N LEU A 226 1.75 -7.21 6.90
CA LEU A 226 3.04 -7.90 6.89
C LEU A 226 3.72 -7.62 8.23
N CYS A 227 3.94 -8.68 8.98
CA CYS A 227 4.50 -8.64 10.33
C CYS A 227 5.99 -8.96 10.28
N PHE A 228 6.84 -7.97 10.56
CA PHE A 228 8.27 -8.09 10.72
C PHE A 228 8.59 -8.14 12.22
N PRO A 229 8.89 -9.32 12.79
CA PRO A 229 8.99 -9.51 14.25
C PRO A 229 9.90 -8.48 14.93
N GLY A 230 9.35 -7.75 15.91
CA GLY A 230 10.06 -6.74 16.70
C GLY A 230 10.43 -5.46 15.94
N GLU A 231 10.15 -5.36 14.64
CA GLU A 231 10.54 -4.22 13.80
C GLU A 231 9.32 -3.39 13.38
N SER A 232 8.37 -4.02 12.69
CA SER A 232 7.21 -3.31 12.14
C SER A 232 6.05 -4.22 11.77
N ILE A 233 4.85 -3.64 11.75
CA ILE A 233 3.67 -4.24 11.12
C ILE A 233 3.15 -3.24 10.09
N VAL A 234 3.41 -3.50 8.82
CA VAL A 234 2.92 -2.66 7.71
C VAL A 234 1.62 -3.24 7.19
N TYR A 235 0.68 -2.40 6.78
CA TYR A 235 -0.62 -2.87 6.32
C TYR A 235 -1.15 -2.06 5.15
N LYS A 236 -2.03 -2.71 4.39
CA LYS A 236 -2.89 -2.11 3.37
C LYS A 236 -4.33 -2.48 3.65
N GLN A 237 -5.24 -1.51 3.64
CA GLN A 237 -6.66 -1.78 3.66
C GLN A 237 -7.15 -2.16 2.26
N LEU A 238 -7.77 -3.32 2.16
CA LEU A 238 -8.51 -3.79 0.97
C LEU A 238 -9.93 -3.23 0.94
N VAL A 239 -10.49 -2.98 2.12
CA VAL A 239 -11.76 -2.28 2.31
C VAL A 239 -11.48 -1.10 3.23
N PRO A 240 -11.14 0.08 2.66
CA PRO A 240 -10.87 1.28 3.44
C PRO A 240 -12.17 1.97 3.90
N PRO A 241 -12.10 2.90 4.88
CA PRO A 241 -13.22 3.79 5.22
C PRO A 241 -13.79 4.52 3.99
N ALA A 242 -15.08 4.82 4.02
CA ALA A 242 -15.83 5.35 2.87
C ALA A 242 -15.30 6.69 2.29
N LEU A 243 -14.52 7.45 3.07
CA LEU A 243 -13.90 8.71 2.63
C LEU A 243 -12.58 8.51 1.85
N LEU A 244 -12.10 7.26 1.74
CA LEU A 244 -10.78 6.95 1.19
C LEU A 244 -10.88 6.03 -0.03
N ILE A 245 -10.16 6.39 -1.09
CA ILE A 245 -9.88 5.50 -2.23
C ILE A 245 -8.83 4.45 -1.82
N GLY A 246 -7.89 4.84 -0.95
CA GLY A 246 -6.79 4.00 -0.54
C GLY A 246 -6.25 4.37 0.83
N HIS A 247 -5.79 3.35 1.57
CA HIS A 247 -5.18 3.52 2.87
C HIS A 247 -4.16 2.41 3.10
N SER A 248 -2.94 2.83 3.40
CA SER A 248 -1.89 1.98 3.95
C SER A 248 -1.34 2.61 5.23
N GLY A 249 -0.69 1.81 6.05
CA GLY A 249 -0.04 2.32 7.24
C GLY A 249 1.02 1.39 7.78
N ALA A 250 1.61 1.81 8.88
CA ALA A 250 2.63 1.03 9.57
C ALA A 250 2.58 1.29 11.07
N TRP A 251 2.78 0.23 11.84
CA TRP A 251 3.23 0.28 13.21
C TRP A 251 4.74 0.06 13.20
N LEU A 252 5.51 1.02 13.68
CA LEU A 252 6.97 0.94 13.76
C LEU A 252 7.35 0.86 15.22
N PHE A 253 8.12 -0.16 15.57
CA PHE A 253 8.50 -0.42 16.95
C PHE A 253 9.97 -0.06 17.14
N ASP A 254 10.23 0.74 18.16
CA ASP A 254 11.55 0.95 18.73
C ASP A 254 11.51 0.54 20.20
N ARG A 255 12.66 0.48 20.87
CA ARG A 255 12.80 -0.01 22.24
C ARG A 255 11.81 0.62 23.22
N ALA A 256 11.57 1.93 23.10
CA ALA A 256 10.73 2.70 24.02
C ALA A 256 9.65 3.53 23.32
N THR A 257 9.52 3.43 22.00
CA THR A 257 8.50 4.18 21.25
C THR A 257 7.82 3.32 20.22
N VAL A 258 6.56 3.66 19.93
CA VAL A 258 5.82 3.10 18.80
C VAL A 258 5.28 4.24 17.95
N THR A 259 5.50 4.15 16.64
CA THR A 259 4.96 5.11 15.67
C THR A 259 3.87 4.47 14.84
N ALA A 260 2.69 5.06 14.84
CA ALA A 260 1.60 4.75 13.93
C ALA A 260 1.65 5.71 12.73
N ARG A 261 1.94 5.18 11.54
CA ARG A 261 1.96 5.91 10.26
C ARG A 261 0.71 5.59 9.46
N HIS A 262 0.11 6.62 8.86
CA HIS A 262 -0.97 6.50 7.90
C HIS A 262 -0.59 7.19 6.59
N THR A 263 -0.81 6.52 5.47
CA THR A 263 -0.80 7.11 4.13
C THR A 263 -2.16 6.89 3.50
N VAL A 264 -2.83 7.99 3.17
CA VAL A 264 -4.24 7.96 2.73
C VAL A 264 -4.39 8.63 1.37
N VAL A 265 -5.38 8.17 0.60
CA VAL A 265 -5.87 8.82 -0.63
C VAL A 265 -7.34 9.13 -0.42
N ILE A 266 -7.69 10.42 -0.35
CA ILE A 266 -9.08 10.89 -0.20
C ILE A 266 -9.89 10.55 -1.46
N ASP A 267 -11.16 10.17 -1.27
CA ASP A 267 -12.17 10.17 -2.32
C ASP A 267 -12.96 11.48 -2.30
N PRO A 268 -12.69 12.43 -3.23
CA PRO A 268 -13.38 13.72 -3.23
C PRO A 268 -14.89 13.59 -3.47
N THR A 269 -15.32 12.51 -4.14
CA THR A 269 -16.73 12.31 -4.49
C THR A 269 -17.59 11.91 -3.29
N ARG A 270 -16.96 11.46 -2.21
CA ARG A 270 -17.61 10.98 -0.98
C ARG A 270 -17.64 12.01 0.14
N ILE A 271 -16.97 13.15 -0.03
CA ILE A 271 -16.80 14.16 1.03
C ILE A 271 -18.14 14.65 1.57
N GLU A 272 -19.03 15.12 0.71
CA GLU A 272 -20.31 15.68 1.18
C GLU A 272 -21.23 14.61 1.76
N GLU A 273 -21.16 13.38 1.26
CA GLU A 273 -21.93 12.25 1.78
C GLU A 273 -21.49 11.90 3.21
N VAL A 274 -20.18 11.86 3.46
CA VAL A 274 -19.61 11.40 4.73
C VAL A 274 -19.53 12.53 5.77
N LEU A 275 -19.14 13.74 5.36
CA LEU A 275 -18.87 14.86 6.27
C LEU A 275 -19.99 15.91 6.30
N GLY A 276 -20.95 15.80 5.37
CA GLY A 276 -22.05 16.74 5.21
C GLY A 276 -21.85 17.75 4.08
N LYS A 277 -22.96 18.34 3.62
CA LYS A 277 -23.01 19.28 2.51
C LYS A 277 -22.07 20.48 2.70
N GLY A 278 -21.37 20.88 1.64
CA GLY A 278 -20.45 22.02 1.64
C GLY A 278 -19.07 21.76 2.22
N LYS A 279 -18.77 20.51 2.61
CA LYS A 279 -17.44 20.12 3.09
C LYS A 279 -16.44 19.97 1.95
N THR A 280 -15.20 20.32 2.23
CA THR A 280 -14.11 20.42 1.26
C THR A 280 -13.06 19.34 1.45
N VAL A 281 -12.12 19.22 0.51
CA VAL A 281 -10.92 18.38 0.67
C VAL A 281 -10.12 18.79 1.91
N ALA A 282 -10.03 20.09 2.20
CA ALA A 282 -9.36 20.57 3.41
C ALA A 282 -10.05 20.09 4.69
N ASP A 283 -11.38 20.12 4.75
CA ASP A 283 -12.15 19.56 5.87
C ASP A 283 -11.89 18.05 6.01
N ALA A 284 -11.88 17.32 4.88
CA ALA A 284 -11.61 15.89 4.88
C ALA A 284 -10.22 15.54 5.40
N ARG A 285 -9.19 16.33 5.07
CA ARG A 285 -7.83 16.16 5.60
C ARG A 285 -7.78 16.31 7.11
N VAL A 286 -8.41 17.37 7.64
CA VAL A 286 -8.48 17.61 9.10
C VAL A 286 -9.22 16.47 9.78
N TYR A 287 -10.38 16.09 9.26
CA TYR A 287 -11.18 14.99 9.80
C TYR A 287 -10.39 13.67 9.82
N LEU A 288 -9.74 13.30 8.72
CA LEU A 288 -8.97 12.06 8.62
C LEU A 288 -7.77 12.04 9.56
N ARG A 289 -7.04 13.16 9.67
CA ARG A 289 -5.90 13.29 10.60
C ARG A 289 -6.34 13.02 12.04
N GLU A 290 -7.46 13.62 12.45
CA GLU A 290 -8.00 13.47 13.80
C GLU A 290 -8.59 12.08 14.03
N ALA A 291 -9.45 11.59 13.14
CA ALA A 291 -10.15 10.33 13.32
C ALA A 291 -9.20 9.12 13.34
N LEU A 292 -8.29 9.03 12.36
CA LEU A 292 -7.32 7.93 12.28
C LEU A 292 -6.25 8.07 13.38
N GLY A 293 -5.78 9.29 13.65
CA GLY A 293 -4.83 9.53 14.73
C GLY A 293 -5.40 9.19 16.10
N ALA A 294 -6.65 9.56 16.38
CA ALA A 294 -7.32 9.22 17.63
C ALA A 294 -7.48 7.70 17.81
N ASN A 295 -7.86 6.99 16.75
CA ASN A 295 -7.96 5.53 16.78
C ASN A 295 -6.61 4.88 17.08
N SER A 296 -5.55 5.28 16.37
CA SER A 296 -4.20 4.74 16.58
C SER A 296 -3.66 5.06 17.96
N ARG A 297 -3.81 6.31 18.45
CA ARG A 297 -3.39 6.70 19.80
C ARG A 297 -4.14 5.93 20.88
N ALA A 298 -5.44 5.66 20.70
CA ALA A 298 -6.20 4.83 21.63
C ALA A 298 -5.62 3.42 21.69
N THR A 299 -5.40 2.78 20.54
CA THR A 299 -4.79 1.45 20.44
C THR A 299 -3.41 1.40 21.09
N LEU A 300 -2.54 2.39 20.83
CA LEU A 300 -1.20 2.47 21.44
C LEU A 300 -1.25 2.69 22.94
N SER A 301 -2.20 3.47 23.44
CA SER A 301 -2.39 3.68 24.89
C SER A 301 -2.77 2.37 25.59
N HIS A 302 -3.61 1.55 24.96
CA HIS A 302 -3.94 0.22 25.48
C HIS A 302 -2.74 -0.74 25.43
N ALA A 303 -1.95 -0.71 24.34
CA ALA A 303 -0.72 -1.50 24.22
C ALA A 303 0.30 -1.12 25.31
N ALA A 304 0.53 0.18 25.53
CA ALA A 304 1.42 0.68 26.57
C ALA A 304 0.97 0.28 27.97
N ALA A 305 -0.34 0.38 28.26
CA ALA A 305 -0.92 -0.01 29.54
C ALA A 305 -0.83 -1.53 29.77
N ALA A 306 -0.93 -2.35 28.73
CA ALA A 306 -0.75 -3.79 28.81
C ALA A 306 0.71 -4.15 29.10
N ALA A 307 1.67 -3.50 28.43
CA ALA A 307 3.11 -3.70 28.63
C ALA A 307 3.60 -3.25 30.03
N ALA A 308 2.93 -2.26 30.64
CA ALA A 308 3.27 -1.79 31.98
C ALA A 308 2.85 -2.76 33.10
N ARG A 309 1.96 -3.71 32.82
CA ARG A 309 1.51 -4.71 33.80
C ARG A 309 2.46 -5.90 33.77
N PRO A 310 3.08 -6.31 34.90
CA PRO A 310 3.87 -7.53 34.93
C PRO A 310 2.98 -8.71 34.53
N ALA A 311 3.52 -9.61 33.69
CA ALA A 311 2.86 -10.88 33.40
C ALA A 311 2.61 -11.61 34.74
N PRO A 312 1.41 -12.21 34.93
CA PRO A 312 1.12 -12.99 36.13
C PRO A 312 2.03 -14.21 36.28
#